data_AF-A0A822E7X6-F1
#
_entry.id   AF-A0A822E7X6-F1
#
_cell.length_a   1.000
_cell.length_b   1.000
_cell.length_c   1.000
_cell.angle_alpha   90.00
_cell.angle_beta   90.00
_cell.angle_gamma   90.00
#
_symmetry.space_group_name_H-M   'P 1'
#
loop_
_entity.id
_entity.type
_entity.pdbx_description
1 polymer ?
#
loop_
_entity_poly.entity_id
_entity_poly.type
_entity_poly.pdbx_seq_one_letter_code
_entity_poly.pdbx_strand_id
1 'polypeptide(L)'
;MDNKYNRYYIKIRTILGINPKTIHEELATALGPKVLSYPTVAEWAKRFREGRQNVNDVPLFDRPVSELTDENIELVREVITNDPHSTYDDIIAETFFSH
;
A
#
# COMPACT_ATOMS: atom_id res chain seq x y z
N MET A 1 9.61 15.51 6.27
CA MET A 1 10.09 15.55 4.87
C MET A 1 9.48 14.36 4.16
N ASP A 2 8.74 14.61 3.08
CA ASP A 2 8.01 13.56 2.37
C ASP A 2 8.97 12.55 1.74
N ASN A 3 8.77 11.28 2.07
CA ASN A 3 9.53 10.13 1.53
C ASN A 3 9.50 10.09 -0.02
N LYS A 4 8.50 10.74 -0.63
CA LYS A 4 8.33 10.86 -2.08
C LYS A 4 9.54 11.50 -2.79
N TYR A 5 10.17 12.53 -2.20
CA TYR A 5 11.34 13.18 -2.81
C TYR A 5 12.53 12.22 -2.92
N ASN A 6 12.78 11.43 -1.87
CA ASN A 6 13.84 10.43 -1.86
C ASN A 6 13.59 9.36 -2.94
N ARG A 7 12.34 8.94 -3.12
CA ARG A 7 11.98 7.93 -4.13
C ARG A 7 12.13 8.45 -5.57
N TYR A 8 11.80 9.71 -5.84
CA TYR A 8 12.09 10.33 -7.14
C TYR A 8 13.59 10.38 -7.42
N TYR A 9 14.38 10.76 -6.41
CA TYR A 9 15.83 10.79 -6.53
C TYR A 9 16.40 9.39 -6.85
N ILE A 10 15.97 8.37 -6.10
CA ILE A 10 16.36 6.97 -6.32
C ILE A 10 15.95 6.54 -7.73
N LYS A 11 14.74 6.89 -8.20
CA LYS A 11 14.26 6.57 -9.55
C LYS A 11 15.18 7.13 -10.63
N ILE A 12 15.46 8.43 -10.60
CA ILE A 12 16.29 9.09 -11.61
C ILE A 12 17.70 8.51 -11.60
N ARG A 13 18.32 8.37 -10.43
CA ARG A 13 19.66 7.78 -10.28
C ARG A 13 19.74 6.34 -10.76
N THR A 14 18.69 5.55 -10.52
CA THR A 14 18.60 4.15 -10.99
C THR A 14 18.50 4.09 -12.52
N ILE A 15 17.71 4.97 -13.15
CA ILE A 15 17.62 5.08 -14.62
C ILE A 15 18.98 5.48 -15.21
N LEU A 16 19.75 6.30 -14.51
CA LEU A 16 21.12 6.67 -14.88
C LEU A 16 22.15 5.55 -14.62
N GLY A 17 21.74 4.39 -14.12
CA GLY A 17 22.62 3.24 -13.88
C GLY A 17 23.49 3.37 -12.61
N ILE A 18 23.20 4.31 -11.72
CA ILE A 18 23.95 4.49 -10.48
C ILE A 18 23.61 3.38 -9.49
N ASN A 19 24.64 2.87 -8.79
CA ASN A 19 24.47 1.80 -7.81
C ASN A 19 23.70 2.26 -6.56
N PRO A 20 22.83 1.41 -5.98
CA PRO A 20 22.04 1.76 -4.79
C PRO A 20 22.87 2.21 -3.59
N LYS A 21 24.09 1.68 -3.45
CA LYS A 21 25.04 2.09 -2.40
C LYS A 21 25.43 3.57 -2.53
N THR A 22 25.83 3.99 -3.72
CA THR A 22 26.17 5.39 -4.01
C THR A 22 24.95 6.30 -3.82
N ILE A 23 23.77 5.86 -4.25
CA ILE A 23 22.52 6.63 -4.05
C ILE A 23 22.25 6.84 -2.55
N HIS A 24 22.46 5.81 -1.72
CA HIS A 24 22.28 5.91 -0.27
C HIS A 24 23.31 6.86 0.37
N GLU A 25 24.58 6.78 -0.03
CA GLU A 25 25.64 7.67 0.45
C GLU A 25 25.31 9.14 0.13
N GLU A 26 24.91 9.44 -1.12
CA GLU A 26 24.51 10.80 -1.53
C GLU A 26 23.30 11.32 -0.74
N LEU A 27 22.27 10.48 -0.55
CA LEU A 27 21.11 10.83 0.23
C LEU A 27 21.46 11.04 1.72
N ALA A 28 22.36 10.24 2.27
CA ALA A 28 22.83 10.37 3.65
C ALA A 28 23.65 11.65 3.86
N THR A 29 24.49 12.02 2.88
CA THR A 29 25.22 13.29 2.89
C THR A 29 24.27 14.49 2.82
N ALA A 30 23.23 14.43 1.99
CA ALA A 30 22.31 15.54 1.80
C ALA A 30 21.29 15.71 2.94
N LEU A 31 20.77 14.61 3.50
CA LEU A 31 19.63 14.61 4.44
C LEU A 31 20.01 14.20 5.86
N GLY A 32 21.24 13.73 6.07
CA GLY A 32 21.74 13.28 7.36
C GLY A 32 20.94 12.08 7.91
N PRO A 33 20.74 11.97 9.23
CA PRO A 33 20.21 10.78 9.89
C PRO A 33 18.72 10.50 9.61
N LYS A 34 18.01 11.40 8.91
CA LYS A 34 16.60 11.23 8.54
C LYS A 34 16.40 10.56 7.17
N VAL A 35 17.50 10.06 6.57
CA VAL A 35 17.48 9.39 5.27
C VAL A 35 16.84 8.00 5.35
N LEU A 36 16.30 7.54 4.21
CA LEU A 36 15.91 6.15 4.03
C LEU A 36 17.08 5.21 4.30
N SER A 37 16.82 4.11 5.00
CA SER A 37 17.81 3.07 5.20
C SER A 37 18.27 2.48 3.86
N TYR A 38 19.54 2.09 3.77
CA TYR A 38 20.10 1.38 2.61
C TYR A 38 19.22 0.26 2.05
N PRO A 39 18.67 -0.68 2.86
CA PRO A 39 17.80 -1.73 2.31
C PRO A 39 16.55 -1.17 1.63
N THR A 40 15.98 -0.07 2.14
CA THR A 40 14.85 0.60 1.49
C THR A 40 15.26 1.21 0.15
N VAL A 41 16.44 1.84 0.08
CA VAL A 41 16.99 2.39 -1.16
C VAL A 41 17.22 1.29 -2.20
N ALA A 42 17.79 0.16 -1.79
CA ALA A 42 18.05 -0.98 -2.65
C ALA A 42 16.76 -1.60 -3.21
N GLU A 43 15.74 -1.76 -2.37
CA GLU A 43 14.42 -2.26 -2.77
C GLU A 43 13.75 -1.33 -3.80
N TRP A 44 13.77 -0.02 -3.58
CA TRP A 44 13.24 0.94 -4.55
C TRP A 44 14.01 0.91 -5.87
N ALA A 45 15.35 0.88 -5.83
CA ALA A 45 16.17 0.77 -7.02
C ALA A 45 15.90 -0.53 -7.80
N LYS A 46 15.68 -1.65 -7.10
CA LYS A 46 15.27 -2.92 -7.73
C LYS A 46 13.92 -2.76 -8.45
N ARG A 47 12.90 -2.23 -7.76
CA ARG A 47 11.56 -2.00 -8.33
C ARG A 47 11.59 -1.09 -9.57
N PHE A 48 12.41 -0.05 -9.55
CA PHE A 48 12.55 0.84 -10.71
C PHE A 48 13.27 0.17 -11.88
N ARG A 49 14.25 -0.70 -11.62
CA ARG A 49 14.90 -1.51 -12.65
C ARG A 49 13.94 -2.52 -13.29
N GLU A 50 13.00 -3.04 -12.51
CA GLU A 50 11.93 -3.95 -12.96
C GLU A 50 10.79 -3.21 -13.71
N GLY A 51 10.92 -1.91 -13.96
CA GLY A 51 9.99 -1.14 -14.80
C GLY A 51 8.86 -0.42 -14.06
N ARG A 52 8.87 -0.40 -12.72
CA ARG A 52 7.88 0.35 -11.94
C ARG A 52 8.01 1.86 -12.22
N GLN A 53 6.94 2.51 -12.67
CA GLN A 53 6.96 3.96 -12.91
C GLN A 53 6.48 4.79 -11.70
N ASN A 54 5.68 4.21 -10.81
CA ASN A 54 5.07 4.92 -9.68
C ASN A 54 6.02 4.99 -8.47
N VAL A 55 6.21 6.20 -7.94
CA VAL A 55 7.00 6.50 -6.73
C VAL A 55 6.18 6.49 -5.44
N ASN A 56 4.86 6.56 -5.56
CA ASN A 56 3.97 6.42 -4.42
C ASN A 56 3.91 4.95 -4.02
N ASP A 57 3.61 4.72 -2.75
CA ASP A 57 3.17 3.39 -2.34
C ASP A 57 1.88 3.05 -3.10
N VAL A 58 1.75 1.78 -3.47
CA VAL A 58 0.44 1.29 -3.87
C VAL A 58 -0.41 1.46 -2.61
N PRO A 59 -1.61 2.06 -2.69
CA PRO A 59 -2.52 2.06 -1.57
C PRO A 59 -2.58 0.61 -1.07
N LEU A 60 -2.21 0.39 0.19
CA LEU A 60 -2.50 -0.86 0.85
C LEU A 60 -4.02 -0.92 0.90
N PHE A 61 -4.63 -1.56 -0.11
CA PHE A 61 -6.01 -1.98 -0.01
C PHE A 61 -5.99 -3.10 1.04
N ASP A 62 -6.11 -2.71 2.30
CA ASP A 62 -5.95 -3.62 3.44
C ASP A 62 -7.09 -4.66 3.56
N ARG A 63 -8.11 -4.60 2.68
CA ARG A 63 -9.01 -5.72 2.39
C ARG A 63 -9.64 -5.50 1.01
N PRO A 64 -9.89 -6.54 0.18
CA PRO A 64 -10.77 -6.36 -0.97
C PRO A 64 -12.11 -5.82 -0.47
N VAL A 65 -12.45 -4.62 -0.93
CA VAL A 65 -13.74 -3.95 -0.70
C VAL A 65 -14.85 -4.63 -1.54
N SER A 66 -14.75 -5.94 -1.76
CA SER A 66 -15.85 -6.75 -2.30
C SER A 66 -16.95 -6.95 -1.26
N GLU A 67 -16.62 -6.72 0.02
CA GLU A 67 -17.55 -6.82 1.14
C GLU A 67 -18.42 -5.55 1.27
N LEU A 68 -17.89 -4.35 1.01
CA LEU A 68 -18.64 -3.09 1.19
C LEU A 68 -19.31 -2.59 -0.10
N THR A 69 -19.87 -3.49 -0.91
CA THR A 69 -20.76 -3.05 -2.00
C THR A 69 -22.07 -2.54 -1.41
N ASP A 70 -22.70 -1.56 -2.07
CA ASP A 70 -24.00 -1.03 -1.63
C ASP A 70 -25.06 -2.15 -1.53
N GLU A 71 -24.94 -3.16 -2.40
CA GLU A 71 -25.74 -4.39 -2.40
C GLU A 71 -25.57 -5.20 -1.10
N ASN A 72 -24.34 -5.41 -0.64
CA ASN A 72 -24.08 -6.14 0.60
C ASN A 72 -24.50 -5.34 1.84
N ILE A 73 -24.37 -4.01 1.80
CA ILE A 73 -24.85 -3.13 2.88
C ILE A 73 -26.36 -3.22 3.01
N GLU A 74 -27.09 -3.28 1.89
CA GLU A 74 -28.54 -3.42 1.89
C GLU A 74 -28.99 -4.79 2.40
N LEU A 75 -28.31 -5.87 2.00
CA LEU A 75 -28.58 -7.22 2.51
C LEU A 75 -28.42 -7.31 4.04
N VAL A 76 -27.35 -6.73 4.60
CA VAL A 76 -27.17 -6.67 6.06
C VAL A 76 -28.29 -5.87 6.73
N ARG A 77 -28.72 -4.75 6.13
CA ARG A 77 -29.84 -3.95 6.65
C ARG A 77 -31.14 -4.74 6.64
N GLU A 78 -31.40 -5.51 5.59
CA GLU A 78 -32.59 -6.35 5.45
C GLU A 78 -32.63 -7.44 6.53
N VAL A 79 -31.52 -8.15 6.75
CA VAL A 79 -31.42 -9.18 7.81
C VAL A 79 -31.71 -8.58 9.19
N ILE A 80 -31.08 -7.46 9.53
CA ILE A 80 -31.29 -6.78 10.83
C ILE A 80 -32.73 -6.23 10.96
N THR A 81 -33.34 -5.79 9.87
CA THR A 81 -34.72 -5.28 9.88
C THR A 81 -35.74 -6.41 10.07
N ASN A 82 -35.48 -7.57 9.46
CA ASN A 82 -36.32 -8.75 9.56
C ASN A 82 -36.19 -9.44 10.92
N ASP A 83 -34.98 -9.51 11.47
CA ASP A 83 -34.73 -9.98 12.82
C ASP A 83 -33.65 -9.14 13.54
N PRO A 84 -34.05 -8.24 14.46
CA PRO A 84 -33.11 -7.40 15.18
C PRO A 84 -32.29 -8.16 16.23
N HIS A 85 -32.55 -9.46 16.45
CA HIS A 85 -31.77 -10.32 17.36
C HIS A 85 -30.73 -11.17 16.62
N SER A 86 -30.64 -11.04 15.30
CA SER A 86 -29.67 -11.78 14.48
C SER A 86 -28.25 -11.52 14.96
N THR A 87 -27.50 -12.60 15.11
CA THR A 87 -26.11 -12.54 15.54
C THR A 87 -25.18 -12.34 14.34
N TYR A 88 -23.91 -12.05 14.62
CA TYR A 88 -22.89 -11.88 13.58
C TYR A 88 -22.77 -13.11 12.66
N ASP A 89 -22.87 -14.32 13.21
CA ASP A 89 -22.82 -15.56 12.45
C ASP A 89 -24.06 -15.75 11.57
N ASP A 90 -25.25 -15.33 12.04
CA ASP A 90 -26.48 -15.38 11.25
C ASP A 90 -26.42 -14.42 10.05
N ILE A 91 -25.88 -13.21 10.26
CA ILE A 91 -25.70 -12.22 9.20
C ILE A 91 -24.72 -12.75 8.15
N ILE A 92 -23.60 -13.36 8.54
CA ILE A 92 -22.62 -13.94 7.60
C ILE A 92 -23.14 -15.20 6.91
N ALA A 93 -24.00 -15.99 7.55
CA ALA A 93 -24.62 -17.13 6.87
C ALA A 93 -25.58 -16.68 5.75
N GLU A 94 -26.26 -15.55 5.95
CA GLU A 94 -27.25 -15.01 5.02
C GLU A 94 -26.64 -14.08 3.96
N THR A 95 -25.47 -13.50 4.25
CA THR A 95 -24.77 -12.59 3.34
C THR A 95 -23.51 -13.25 2.79
N PHE A 96 -23.14 -12.98 1.53
CA PHE A 96 -21.98 -13.61 0.87
C PHE A 96 -20.61 -13.13 1.41
N PHE A 97 -20.51 -12.71 2.67
CA PHE A 97 -19.24 -12.41 3.32
C PHE A 97 -18.44 -13.69 3.50
N SER A 98 -17.23 -13.72 2.95
CA SER A 98 -16.30 -14.79 3.25
C SER A 98 -15.72 -14.58 4.65
N HIS A 99 -15.48 -15.68 5.36
CA HIS A 99 -14.84 -15.69 6.68
C HIS A 99 -13.42 -15.07 6.63
#